data_AF-A0A5J6PIU1-F1
#
_entry.id   AF-A0A5J6PIU1-F1
#
_cell.length_a   1.000
_cell.length_b   1.000
_cell.length_c   1.000
_cell.angle_alpha   90.00
_cell.angle_beta   90.00
_cell.angle_gamma   90.00
#
_symmetry.space_group_name_H-M   'P 1'
#
loop_
_entity.id
_entity.type
_entity.pdbx_description
1 polymer ?
#
loop_
_entity_poly.entity_id
_entity_poly.type
_entity_poly.pdbx_seq_one_letter_code
_entity_poly.pdbx_strand_id
1 'polypeptide(L)'
;MNAVVNFYKWVKARGLIDKQLEMWADQQIAATYFDQTGFNRTLSVWTTDLRIPHRKANITSVEDGLMPLSTEDRDTLLRYLKQNSSEQNIILHAMFTLGFFTGARIGSIRTLRIENLKSAIVDPTSISIGEHPDSFILLIAAGPGTGIDTKFDVRGYLRFLKPVHEFILEYAETNVTRLKRQAKASKANKSLVFLTKDGNPYSEASINTALSDLRKALVRDNLTQFHDLKFHQSRATCGTELARLYMSVSDANAIEHVRDWLMHKNASTTWKYVKFLKTSKTARKVNKEFTNQFLGPNFF
;
A
#
# COMPACT_ATOMS: atom_id res chain seq x y z
N MET A 1 -17.52 -9.48 12.95
CA MET A 1 -18.17 -10.52 13.76
C MET A 1 -18.10 -10.22 15.27
N ASN A 2 -16.92 -10.04 15.87
CA ASN A 2 -16.79 -9.81 17.34
C ASN A 2 -17.63 -8.65 17.90
N ALA A 3 -17.77 -7.54 17.18
CA ALA A 3 -18.63 -6.43 17.60
C ALA A 3 -20.11 -6.83 17.69
N VAL A 4 -20.58 -7.67 16.76
CA VAL A 4 -21.96 -8.21 16.75
C VAL A 4 -22.16 -9.18 17.91
N VAL A 5 -21.19 -10.08 18.12
CA VAL A 5 -21.17 -11.01 19.26
C VAL A 5 -21.24 -10.24 20.58
N ASN A 6 -20.39 -9.23 20.77
CA ASN A 6 -20.37 -8.41 21.98
C ASN A 6 -21.66 -7.62 22.18
N PHE A 7 -22.26 -7.11 21.10
CA PHE A 7 -23.57 -6.47 21.15
C PHE A 7 -24.64 -7.44 21.67
N TYR A 8 -24.75 -8.65 21.11
CA TYR A 8 -25.73 -9.64 21.58
C TYR A 8 -25.46 -10.15 23.00
N LYS A 9 -24.18 -10.33 23.42
CA LYS A 9 -23.83 -10.61 24.82
C LYS A 9 -24.31 -9.49 25.74
N TRP A 10 -24.15 -8.22 25.34
CA TRP A 10 -24.63 -7.06 26.08
C TRP A 10 -26.16 -6.96 26.14
N VAL A 11 -26.85 -7.16 25.02
CA VAL A 11 -28.33 -7.17 24.93
C VAL A 11 -28.91 -8.24 25.86
N LYS A 12 -28.32 -9.44 25.89
CA LYS A 12 -28.69 -10.52 26.81
C LYS A 12 -28.45 -10.14 28.27
N ALA A 13 -27.29 -9.55 28.58
CA ALA A 13 -26.97 -9.09 29.94
C ALA A 13 -27.93 -7.99 30.44
N ARG A 14 -28.43 -7.14 29.53
CA ARG A 14 -29.43 -6.10 29.81
C ARG A 14 -30.87 -6.64 29.91
N GLY A 15 -31.11 -7.91 29.64
CA GLY A 15 -32.43 -8.53 29.67
C GLY A 15 -33.35 -8.07 28.53
N LEU A 16 -32.78 -7.54 27.45
CA LEU A 16 -33.53 -7.10 26.26
C LEU A 16 -33.90 -8.27 25.33
N ILE A 17 -33.29 -9.43 25.55
CA ILE A 17 -33.65 -10.72 24.94
C ILE A 17 -33.73 -11.78 26.03
N ASP A 18 -34.38 -12.89 25.72
CA ASP A 18 -34.52 -14.02 26.64
C ASP A 18 -33.14 -14.51 27.12
N LYS A 19 -33.01 -14.67 28.44
CA LYS A 19 -31.80 -15.19 29.08
C LYS A 19 -31.60 -16.68 28.78
N GLN A 20 -32.67 -17.40 28.46
CA GLN A 20 -32.61 -18.82 28.09
C GLN A 20 -32.25 -19.03 26.61
N LEU A 21 -32.21 -17.97 25.79
CA LEU A 21 -31.84 -18.08 24.38
C LEU A 21 -30.39 -18.55 24.22
N GLU A 22 -30.19 -19.73 23.66
CA GLU A 22 -28.88 -20.21 23.21
C GLU A 22 -28.47 -19.45 21.95
N MET A 23 -27.34 -18.74 21.99
CA MET A 23 -26.92 -17.87 20.88
C MET A 23 -25.89 -18.53 19.95
N TRP A 24 -24.82 -19.07 20.53
CA TRP A 24 -23.71 -19.75 19.84
C TRP A 24 -22.90 -20.55 20.87
N ALA A 25 -22.13 -21.53 20.42
CA ALA A 25 -21.17 -22.21 21.28
C ALA A 25 -19.86 -21.39 21.40
N ASP A 26 -19.45 -21.09 22.63
CA ASP A 26 -18.09 -20.58 22.90
C ASP A 26 -17.09 -21.76 22.81
N GLN A 27 -15.95 -21.55 22.14
CA GLN A 27 -14.88 -22.52 21.95
C GLN A 27 -13.55 -21.90 22.39
N GLN A 28 -12.72 -22.65 23.10
CA GLN A 28 -11.37 -22.21 23.44
C GLN A 28 -10.38 -22.64 22.35
N ILE A 29 -9.69 -21.68 21.72
CA ILE A 29 -8.68 -21.95 20.70
C ILE A 29 -7.32 -21.40 21.12
N ALA A 30 -6.26 -22.12 20.76
CA ALA A 30 -4.89 -21.65 20.89
C ALA A 30 -4.59 -20.67 19.73
N ALA A 31 -4.37 -19.40 20.06
CA ALA A 31 -3.97 -18.37 19.10
C ALA A 31 -2.47 -18.10 19.25
N THR A 32 -1.71 -18.41 18.19
CA THR A 32 -0.29 -18.05 18.11
C THR A 32 -0.13 -16.64 17.56
N TYR A 33 0.63 -15.80 18.27
CA TYR A 33 1.01 -14.47 17.84
C TYR A 33 2.53 -14.31 17.95
N PHE A 34 3.07 -13.45 17.10
CA PHE A 34 4.48 -13.06 17.14
C PHE A 34 4.59 -11.80 18.01
N ASP A 35 5.48 -11.81 19.01
CA ASP A 35 5.76 -10.60 19.78
C ASP A 35 6.63 -9.60 19.00
N GLN A 36 6.89 -8.43 19.60
CA GLN A 36 7.62 -7.34 18.94
C GLN A 36 9.06 -7.72 18.54
N THR A 37 9.63 -8.74 19.17
CA THR A 37 10.96 -9.28 18.91
C THR A 37 10.95 -10.52 18.01
N GLY A 38 9.76 -11.01 17.61
CA GLY A 38 9.59 -12.09 16.64
C GLY A 38 9.48 -13.50 17.25
N PHE A 39 9.35 -13.62 18.58
CA PHE A 39 9.10 -14.91 19.23
C PHE A 39 7.62 -15.31 19.11
N ASN A 40 7.40 -16.60 18.88
CA ASN A 40 6.08 -17.20 18.89
C ASN A 40 5.59 -17.36 20.33
N ARG A 41 4.44 -16.76 20.64
CA ARG A 41 3.70 -17.00 21.87
C ARG A 41 2.32 -17.52 21.53
N THR A 42 1.86 -18.52 22.29
CA THR A 42 0.53 -19.11 22.12
C THR A 42 -0.32 -18.77 23.34
N LEU A 43 -1.41 -18.04 23.13
CA LEU A 43 -2.41 -17.75 24.17
C LEU A 43 -3.69 -18.54 23.89
N SER A 44 -4.35 -18.98 24.96
CA SER A 44 -5.71 -19.48 24.87
C SER A 44 -6.69 -18.31 24.73
N VAL A 45 -7.52 -18.33 23.70
CA VAL A 45 -8.52 -17.29 23.42
C VAL A 45 -9.88 -17.95 23.22
N TRP A 46 -10.92 -17.36 23.82
CA TRP A 46 -12.30 -17.76 23.59
C TRP A 46 -12.79 -17.21 22.24
N THR A 47 -13.38 -18.08 21.43
CA THR A 47 -14.00 -17.76 20.13
C THR A 47 -15.42 -18.35 20.08
N THR A 48 -16.17 -18.07 19.02
CA THR A 48 -17.54 -18.55 18.83
C THR A 48 -17.62 -19.43 17.57
N ASP A 49 -18.55 -20.38 17.54
CA ASP A 49 -18.82 -21.21 16.34
C ASP A 49 -19.32 -20.42 15.12
N LEU A 50 -19.76 -19.16 15.31
CA LEU A 50 -20.09 -18.22 14.23
C LEU A 50 -18.92 -17.82 13.31
N ARG A 51 -17.71 -18.35 13.57
CA ARG A 51 -16.52 -18.05 12.76
C ARG A 51 -16.62 -18.75 11.40
N ILE A 52 -16.96 -17.99 10.36
CA ILE A 52 -16.86 -18.44 8.97
C ILE A 52 -15.37 -18.56 8.58
N PRO A 53 -14.83 -19.76 8.31
CA PRO A 53 -13.43 -19.93 7.96
C PRO A 53 -13.14 -19.34 6.59
N HIS A 54 -12.45 -18.19 6.54
CA HIS A 54 -11.92 -17.66 5.30
C HIS A 54 -10.53 -18.26 5.03
N ARG A 55 -10.48 -19.39 4.32
CA ARG A 55 -9.20 -19.97 3.89
C ARG A 55 -8.61 -19.06 2.81
N LYS A 56 -7.52 -18.37 3.14
CA LYS A 56 -6.81 -17.53 2.16
C LYS A 56 -6.28 -18.43 1.03
N ALA A 57 -6.25 -17.90 -0.19
CA ALA A 57 -5.62 -18.58 -1.32
C ALA A 57 -4.18 -18.97 -0.97
N ASN A 58 -3.71 -20.09 -1.54
CA ASN A 58 -2.36 -20.62 -1.33
C ASN A 58 -1.29 -19.81 -2.09
N ILE A 59 -1.40 -18.48 -2.08
CA ILE A 59 -0.50 -17.56 -2.77
C ILE A 59 0.22 -16.73 -1.72
N THR A 60 1.54 -16.65 -1.82
CA THR A 60 2.32 -15.78 -0.94
C THR A 60 2.09 -14.34 -1.41
N SER A 61 1.42 -13.53 -0.61
CA SER A 61 1.09 -12.14 -0.91
C SER A 61 1.69 -11.19 0.12
N VAL A 62 1.88 -9.92 -0.25
CA VAL A 62 2.22 -8.83 0.68
C VAL A 62 0.95 -8.04 1.03
N GLU A 63 1.09 -6.90 1.74
CA GLU A 63 0.05 -5.88 1.98
C GLU A 63 -1.41 -6.35 1.85
N ASP A 64 -2.04 -6.74 2.96
CA ASP A 64 -3.46 -7.14 3.03
C ASP A 64 -3.94 -8.17 1.97
N GLY A 65 -3.02 -8.94 1.36
CA GLY A 65 -3.36 -9.98 0.37
C GLY A 65 -2.95 -9.65 -1.07
N LEU A 66 -2.21 -8.57 -1.30
CA LEU A 66 -1.88 -8.07 -2.63
C LEU A 66 -0.56 -8.64 -3.15
N MET A 67 -0.51 -8.85 -4.47
CA MET A 67 0.71 -9.15 -5.20
C MET A 67 1.36 -7.84 -5.66
N PRO A 68 2.66 -7.63 -5.42
CA PRO A 68 3.36 -6.49 -6.00
C PRO A 68 3.38 -6.64 -7.52
N LEU A 69 3.34 -5.51 -8.23
CA LEU A 69 3.57 -5.52 -9.68
C LEU A 69 5.04 -5.80 -9.96
N SER A 70 5.32 -6.39 -11.12
CA SER A 70 6.69 -6.47 -11.61
C SER A 70 7.21 -5.07 -11.96
N THR A 71 8.53 -4.91 -12.00
CA THR A 71 9.19 -3.68 -12.46
C THR A 71 8.73 -3.31 -13.88
N GLU A 72 8.57 -4.31 -14.75
CA GLU A 72 8.09 -4.15 -16.12
C GLU A 72 6.62 -3.69 -16.18
N ASP A 73 5.74 -4.28 -15.36
CA ASP A 73 4.33 -3.90 -15.30
C ASP A 73 4.15 -2.50 -14.71
N ARG A 74 4.94 -2.13 -13.69
CA ARG A 74 4.98 -0.76 -13.16
C ARG A 74 5.33 0.22 -14.28
N ASP A 75 6.40 -0.04 -15.02
CA ASP A 75 6.88 0.85 -16.08
C ASP A 75 5.89 0.92 -17.24
N THR A 76 5.26 -0.21 -17.58
CA THR A 76 4.19 -0.30 -18.57
C THR A 76 2.97 0.53 -18.16
N LEU A 77 2.53 0.43 -16.89
CA LEU A 77 1.41 1.21 -16.37
C LEU A 77 1.70 2.72 -16.40
N LEU A 78 2.87 3.15 -15.91
CA LEU A 78 3.25 4.56 -15.91
C LEU A 78 3.38 5.10 -17.34
N ARG A 79 3.98 4.33 -18.25
CA ARG A 79 4.09 4.68 -19.67
C ARG A 79 2.71 4.81 -20.31
N TYR A 80 1.80 3.87 -20.07
CA TYR A 80 0.43 3.91 -20.59
C TYR A 80 -0.31 5.17 -20.14
N LEU A 81 -0.23 5.50 -18.84
CA LEU A 81 -0.86 6.71 -18.28
C LEU A 81 -0.27 8.00 -18.86
N LYS A 82 1.04 8.02 -19.12
CA LYS A 82 1.73 9.17 -19.72
C LYS A 82 1.38 9.35 -21.20
N GLN A 83 1.26 8.26 -21.96
CA GLN A 83 0.97 8.29 -23.40
C GLN A 83 -0.50 8.59 -23.69
N ASN A 84 -1.43 8.10 -22.86
CA ASN A 84 -2.86 8.33 -23.00
C ASN A 84 -3.31 9.49 -22.10
N SER A 85 -2.89 10.72 -22.41
CA SER A 85 -2.95 11.89 -21.52
C SER A 85 -4.35 12.53 -21.34
N SER A 86 -5.33 11.77 -20.85
CA SER A 86 -6.59 12.32 -20.34
C SER A 86 -6.39 13.03 -18.99
N GLU A 87 -7.29 13.95 -18.61
CA GLU A 87 -7.23 14.60 -17.29
C GLU A 87 -7.15 13.60 -16.14
N GLN A 88 -7.88 12.49 -16.23
CA GLN A 88 -7.88 11.42 -15.25
C GLN A 88 -6.54 10.67 -15.24
N ASN A 89 -5.99 10.36 -16.42
CA ASN A 89 -4.73 9.61 -16.52
C ASN A 89 -3.54 10.42 -16.04
N ILE A 90 -3.52 11.75 -16.26
CA ILE A 90 -2.48 12.63 -15.69
C ILE A 90 -2.49 12.57 -14.16
N ILE A 91 -3.69 12.60 -13.55
CA ILE A 91 -3.85 12.52 -12.10
C ILE A 91 -3.44 11.14 -11.58
N LEU A 92 -3.92 10.08 -12.22
CA LEU A 92 -3.56 8.71 -11.87
C LEU A 92 -2.06 8.48 -12.04
N HIS A 93 -1.42 9.04 -13.07
CA HIS A 93 0.03 8.99 -13.26
C HIS A 93 0.75 9.60 -12.05
N ALA A 94 0.38 10.80 -11.63
CA ALA A 94 0.96 11.44 -10.46
C ALA A 94 0.71 10.65 -9.16
N MET A 95 -0.51 10.12 -8.96
CA MET A 95 -0.82 9.28 -7.79
C MET A 95 -0.04 7.96 -7.80
N PHE A 96 0.07 7.27 -8.93
CA PHE A 96 0.83 6.03 -9.05
C PHE A 96 2.33 6.27 -8.89
N THR A 97 2.87 7.36 -9.44
CA THR A 97 4.26 7.79 -9.19
C THR A 97 4.54 7.94 -7.70
N LEU A 98 3.66 8.65 -6.96
CA LEU A 98 3.78 8.72 -5.50
C LEU A 98 3.74 7.33 -4.86
N GLY A 99 2.76 6.50 -5.22
CA GLY A 99 2.61 5.16 -4.65
C GLY A 99 3.82 4.24 -4.89
N PHE A 100 4.37 4.22 -6.09
CA PHE A 100 5.49 3.36 -6.46
C PHE A 100 6.83 3.82 -5.87
N PHE A 101 7.08 5.13 -5.84
CA PHE A 101 8.42 5.64 -5.49
C PHE A 101 8.53 6.12 -4.04
N THR A 102 7.42 6.45 -3.38
CA THR A 102 7.43 6.82 -1.95
C THR A 102 6.84 5.72 -1.07
N GLY A 103 6.03 4.82 -1.65
CA GLY A 103 5.26 3.84 -0.91
C GLY A 103 4.09 4.46 -0.15
N ALA A 104 3.74 5.74 -0.35
CA ALA A 104 2.67 6.40 0.38
C ALA A 104 1.32 5.68 0.22
N ARG A 105 0.53 5.64 1.30
CA ARG A 105 -0.84 5.11 1.25
C ARG A 105 -1.73 6.08 0.48
N ILE A 106 -2.79 5.57 -0.14
CA ILE A 106 -3.74 6.41 -0.87
C ILE A 106 -4.38 7.50 0.02
N GLY A 107 -4.62 7.17 1.29
CA GLY A 107 -5.07 8.13 2.30
C GLY A 107 -4.10 9.29 2.52
N SER A 108 -2.79 9.03 2.53
CA SER A 108 -1.76 10.07 2.64
C SER A 108 -1.64 10.90 1.35
N ILE A 109 -1.72 10.23 0.19
CA ILE A 109 -1.64 10.87 -1.13
C ILE A 109 -2.80 11.85 -1.34
N ARG A 110 -4.04 11.46 -1.03
CA ARG A 110 -5.22 12.31 -1.24
C ARG A 110 -5.24 13.56 -0.33
N THR A 111 -4.54 13.53 0.80
CA THR A 111 -4.46 14.64 1.77
C THR A 111 -3.17 15.43 1.66
N LEU A 112 -2.27 15.08 0.73
CA LEU A 112 -1.02 15.80 0.52
C LEU A 112 -1.30 17.23 0.04
N ARG A 113 -0.59 18.21 0.61
CA ARG A 113 -0.75 19.64 0.28
C ARG A 113 0.54 20.24 -0.28
N ILE A 114 0.39 21.34 -1.02
CA ILE A 114 1.52 22.06 -1.62
C ILE A 114 2.51 22.54 -0.57
N GLU A 115 2.02 23.05 0.56
CA GLU A 115 2.85 23.47 1.69
C GLU A 115 3.70 22.32 2.24
N ASN A 116 3.18 21.09 2.25
CA ASN A 116 3.95 19.93 2.69
C ASN A 116 5.12 19.62 1.75
N LEU A 117 4.92 19.79 0.44
CA LEU A 117 5.98 19.65 -0.57
C LEU A 117 7.03 20.75 -0.40
N LYS A 118 6.60 22.00 -0.19
CA LYS A 118 7.50 23.15 -0.01
C LYS A 118 8.29 23.11 1.29
N SER A 119 7.75 22.48 2.34
CA SER A 119 8.42 22.31 3.62
C SER A 119 9.31 21.05 3.69
N ALA A 120 9.61 20.41 2.55
CA ALA A 120 10.46 19.23 2.53
C ALA A 120 11.88 19.57 3.00
N ILE A 121 12.46 18.69 3.81
CA ILE A 121 13.85 18.81 4.28
C ILE A 121 14.70 17.70 3.68
N VAL A 122 15.99 17.93 3.54
CA VAL A 122 16.93 16.88 3.10
C VAL A 122 17.09 15.85 4.22
N ASP A 123 17.04 14.56 3.88
CA ASP A 123 17.37 13.50 4.82
C ASP A 123 18.86 13.62 5.21
N PRO A 124 19.21 13.86 6.49
CA PRO A 124 20.60 14.01 6.93
C PRO A 124 21.47 12.78 6.64
N THR A 125 20.84 11.62 6.46
CA THR A 125 21.52 10.36 6.13
C THR A 125 21.68 10.13 4.64
N SER A 126 21.05 10.98 3.81
CA SER A 126 21.24 10.93 2.36
C SER A 126 22.61 11.50 2.00
N ILE A 127 23.54 10.59 1.75
CA ILE A 127 24.80 10.91 1.10
C ILE A 127 24.50 10.94 -0.39
N SER A 128 24.94 11.97 -1.11
CA SER A 128 24.88 11.92 -2.58
C SER A 128 25.88 10.87 -3.06
N ILE A 129 25.41 9.75 -3.59
CA ILE A 129 26.26 8.63 -4.01
C ILE A 129 26.02 8.34 -5.50
N GLY A 130 27.07 8.48 -6.32
CA GLY A 130 27.12 7.94 -7.70
C GLY A 130 26.83 8.94 -8.84
N GLU A 131 26.45 8.39 -10.01
CA GLU A 131 26.24 9.06 -11.31
C GLU A 131 25.14 10.15 -11.32
N HIS A 132 24.40 10.29 -10.22
CA HIS A 132 23.33 11.28 -10.05
C HIS A 132 23.58 12.12 -8.79
N PRO A 133 24.49 13.10 -8.85
CA PRO A 133 24.91 13.92 -7.70
C PRO A 133 23.78 14.77 -7.08
N ASP A 134 22.64 14.88 -7.76
CA ASP A 134 21.42 15.54 -7.28
C ASP A 134 20.38 14.60 -6.65
N SER A 135 20.59 13.29 -6.66
CA SER A 135 19.58 12.32 -6.22
C SER A 135 19.67 12.00 -4.73
N PHE A 136 19.25 12.93 -3.88
CA PHE A 136 19.08 12.70 -2.44
C PHE A 136 17.62 12.49 -2.04
N ILE A 137 17.41 12.07 -0.78
CA ILE A 137 16.09 11.83 -0.21
C ILE A 137 15.58 13.11 0.46
N LEU A 138 14.35 13.50 0.13
CA LEU A 138 13.59 14.54 0.78
C LEU A 138 12.57 13.93 1.75
N LEU A 139 12.45 14.53 2.93
CA LEU A 139 11.55 14.14 3.99
C LEU A 139 10.37 15.12 4.09
N ILE A 140 9.15 14.58 4.04
CA ILE A 140 7.91 15.32 4.26
C ILE A 140 7.20 14.77 5.48
N ALA A 141 6.98 15.61 6.49
CA ALA A 141 6.31 15.20 7.72
C ALA A 141 4.86 14.77 7.46
N ALA A 142 4.47 13.60 7.98
CA ALA A 142 3.14 13.01 7.83
C ALA A 142 2.57 12.51 9.17
N GLY A 143 1.24 12.59 9.30
CA GLY A 143 0.50 12.18 10.49
C GLY A 143 -0.12 13.36 11.25
N PRO A 144 -0.57 13.13 12.51
CA PRO A 144 -1.28 14.13 13.29
C PRO A 144 -0.52 15.45 13.42
N GLY A 145 -1.17 16.54 13.01
CA GLY A 145 -0.62 17.90 13.05
C GLY A 145 -0.04 18.40 11.72
N THR A 146 0.14 17.55 10.71
CA THR A 146 0.73 17.96 9.41
C THR A 146 -0.30 18.16 8.30
N GLY A 147 -1.55 17.72 8.54
CA GLY A 147 -2.62 17.72 7.53
C GLY A 147 -2.57 16.53 6.56
N ILE A 148 -1.61 15.61 6.71
CA ILE A 148 -1.51 14.37 5.93
C ILE A 148 -2.03 13.19 6.77
N ASP A 149 -3.06 12.50 6.28
CA ASP A 149 -3.62 11.32 6.92
C ASP A 149 -2.62 10.15 6.90
N THR A 150 -2.45 9.47 8.03
CA THR A 150 -1.68 8.22 8.13
C THR A 150 -2.51 7.13 8.80
N LYS A 151 -2.22 5.86 8.47
CA LYS A 151 -2.95 4.73 9.05
C LYS A 151 -2.63 4.64 10.54
N PHE A 152 -3.66 4.69 11.39
CA PHE A 152 -3.55 4.67 12.86
C PHE A 152 -2.77 5.86 13.45
N ASP A 153 -2.83 7.04 12.81
CA ASP A 153 -2.25 8.29 13.33
C ASP A 153 -0.74 8.20 13.62
N VAL A 154 -0.04 7.33 12.88
CA VAL A 154 1.41 7.18 12.98
C VAL A 154 2.08 8.46 12.48
N ARG A 155 2.87 9.10 13.35
CA ARG A 155 3.73 10.23 12.98
C ARG A 155 5.02 9.74 12.34
N GLY A 156 5.49 10.43 11.31
CA GLY A 156 6.76 10.13 10.66
C GLY A 156 7.00 10.99 9.43
N TYR A 157 7.81 10.47 8.50
CA TYR A 157 8.15 11.18 7.27
C TYR A 157 7.91 10.29 6.05
N LEU A 158 7.22 10.84 5.06
CA LEU A 158 7.25 10.30 3.70
C LEU A 158 8.60 10.63 3.08
N ARG A 159 9.22 9.63 2.45
CA ARG A 159 10.52 9.75 1.79
C ARG A 159 10.33 9.87 0.29
N PHE A 160 10.87 10.93 -0.28
CA PHE A 160 10.79 11.25 -1.70
C PHE A 160 12.19 11.24 -2.28
N LEU A 161 12.39 10.59 -3.42
CA LEU A 161 13.53 10.91 -4.26
C LEU A 161 13.34 12.33 -4.82
N LYS A 162 14.38 13.16 -4.85
CA LYS A 162 14.32 14.55 -5.36
C LYS A 162 13.57 14.66 -6.71
N PRO A 163 13.85 13.83 -7.75
CA PRO A 163 13.12 13.93 -9.03
C PRO A 163 11.61 13.65 -8.90
N VAL A 164 11.21 12.79 -7.96
CA VAL A 164 9.79 12.47 -7.71
C VAL A 164 9.13 13.63 -6.99
N HIS A 165 9.82 14.25 -6.03
CA HIS A 165 9.33 15.44 -5.34
C HIS A 165 9.12 16.60 -6.34
N GLU A 166 10.14 16.90 -7.14
CA GLU A 166 10.10 18.00 -8.13
C GLU A 166 8.98 17.78 -9.14
N PHE A 167 8.84 16.57 -9.67
CA PHE A 167 7.75 16.21 -10.58
C PHE A 167 6.36 16.47 -9.96
N ILE A 168 6.16 16.12 -8.69
CA ILE A 168 4.86 16.30 -8.02
C ILE A 168 4.61 17.76 -7.67
N LEU A 169 5.65 18.50 -7.26
CA LEU A 169 5.57 19.93 -7.00
C LEU A 169 5.23 20.70 -8.29
N GLU A 170 5.94 20.41 -9.38
CA GLU A 170 5.66 20.98 -10.70
C GLU A 170 4.21 20.69 -11.12
N TYR A 171 3.78 19.42 -11.05
CA TYR A 171 2.38 19.06 -11.31
C TYR A 171 1.39 19.90 -10.47
N ALA A 172 1.67 20.09 -9.18
CA ALA A 172 0.78 20.82 -8.30
C ALA A 172 0.70 22.33 -8.63
N GLU A 173 1.79 22.91 -9.14
CA GLU A 173 1.90 24.35 -9.37
C GLU A 173 1.57 24.77 -10.81
N THR A 174 1.86 23.94 -11.80
CA THR A 174 1.80 24.33 -13.22
C THR A 174 0.70 23.63 -14.01
N ASN A 175 0.16 22.49 -13.53
CA ASN A 175 -0.82 21.74 -14.28
C ASN A 175 -2.16 22.50 -14.43
N VAL A 176 -2.51 22.87 -15.66
CA VAL A 176 -3.70 23.67 -15.97
C VAL A 176 -4.99 23.03 -15.45
N THR A 177 -5.17 21.71 -15.61
CA THR A 177 -6.37 21.01 -15.11
C THR A 177 -6.47 21.11 -13.60
N ARG A 178 -5.37 20.89 -12.88
CA ARG A 178 -5.33 21.01 -11.42
C ARG A 178 -5.58 22.44 -10.96
N LEU A 179 -5.00 23.45 -11.62
CA LEU A 179 -5.24 24.87 -11.34
C LEU A 179 -6.70 25.29 -11.56
N LYS A 180 -7.34 24.82 -12.66
CA LYS A 180 -8.79 25.04 -12.89
C LYS A 180 -9.64 24.43 -11.77
N ARG A 181 -9.26 23.27 -11.23
CA ARG A 181 -9.94 22.63 -10.10
C ARG A 181 -9.70 23.36 -8.79
N GLN A 182 -8.50 23.91 -8.57
CA GLN A 182 -8.21 24.79 -7.43
C GLN A 182 -9.09 26.04 -7.44
N ALA A 183 -9.37 26.63 -8.60
CA ALA A 183 -10.24 27.80 -8.71
C ALA A 183 -11.67 27.53 -8.17
N LYS A 184 -12.16 26.29 -8.31
CA LYS A 184 -13.46 25.84 -7.80
C LYS A 184 -13.43 25.39 -6.33
N ALA A 185 -12.24 25.07 -5.81
CA ALA A 185 -12.09 24.51 -4.47
C ALA A 185 -12.37 25.53 -3.37
N SER A 186 -12.95 25.05 -2.26
CA SER A 186 -13.10 25.83 -1.03
C SER A 186 -11.73 26.23 -0.46
N LYS A 187 -11.68 27.31 0.33
CA LYS A 187 -10.43 27.82 0.94
C LYS A 187 -9.62 26.72 1.65
N ALA A 188 -10.30 25.79 2.33
CA ALA A 188 -9.68 24.68 3.05
C ALA A 188 -9.04 23.61 2.14
N ASN A 189 -9.51 23.48 0.90
CA ASN A 189 -9.11 22.44 -0.04
C ASN A 189 -8.16 22.94 -1.13
N LYS A 190 -8.05 24.25 -1.35
CA LYS A 190 -7.23 24.84 -2.42
C LYS A 190 -5.78 24.36 -2.45
N SER A 191 -5.21 24.03 -1.29
CA SER A 191 -3.83 23.58 -1.20
C SER A 191 -3.62 22.08 -1.41
N LEU A 192 -4.69 21.28 -1.51
CA LEU A 192 -4.57 19.86 -1.83
C LEU A 192 -3.92 19.67 -3.20
N VAL A 193 -2.96 18.75 -3.28
CA VAL A 193 -2.28 18.41 -4.53
C VAL A 193 -3.29 17.84 -5.53
N PHE A 194 -4.18 16.96 -5.08
CA PHE A 194 -5.17 16.29 -5.91
C PHE A 194 -6.58 16.77 -5.61
N LEU A 195 -7.24 17.31 -6.63
CA LEU A 195 -8.61 17.79 -6.57
C LEU A 195 -9.47 17.11 -7.63
N THR A 196 -10.71 16.79 -7.30
CA THR A 196 -11.70 16.30 -8.28
C THR A 196 -12.10 17.42 -9.24
N LYS A 197 -12.85 17.08 -10.30
CA LYS A 197 -13.36 18.04 -11.30
C LYS A 197 -14.16 19.22 -10.68
N ASP A 198 -14.73 18.98 -9.51
CA ASP A 198 -15.57 19.92 -8.75
C ASP A 198 -14.79 20.65 -7.64
N GLY A 199 -13.46 20.47 -7.56
CA GLY A 199 -12.62 21.14 -6.56
C GLY A 199 -12.71 20.52 -5.16
N ASN A 200 -13.20 19.28 -5.06
CA ASN A 200 -13.29 18.54 -3.79
C ASN A 200 -12.09 17.60 -3.60
N PRO A 201 -11.81 17.16 -2.36
CA PRO A 201 -10.83 16.12 -2.10
C PRO A 201 -11.26 14.80 -2.75
N TYR A 202 -10.29 14.00 -3.22
CA TYR A 202 -10.57 12.65 -3.67
C TYR A 202 -10.98 11.75 -2.49
N SER A 203 -12.08 11.02 -2.64
CA SER A 203 -12.48 9.94 -1.73
C SER A 203 -11.94 8.59 -2.23
N GLU A 204 -11.89 7.58 -1.36
CA GLU A 204 -11.55 6.22 -1.79
C GLU A 204 -12.49 5.71 -2.87
N ALA A 205 -13.79 6.00 -2.76
CA ALA A 205 -14.78 5.63 -3.76
C ALA A 205 -14.47 6.27 -5.13
N SER A 206 -14.16 7.57 -5.17
CA SER A 206 -13.82 8.24 -6.44
C SER A 206 -12.56 7.68 -7.10
N ILE A 207 -11.58 7.25 -6.29
CA ILE A 207 -10.35 6.64 -6.79
C ILE A 207 -10.66 5.24 -7.33
N ASN A 208 -11.48 4.45 -6.62
CA ASN A 208 -11.91 3.14 -7.08
C ASN A 208 -12.69 3.20 -8.40
N THR A 209 -13.55 4.21 -8.58
CA THR A 209 -14.20 4.47 -9.87
C THR A 209 -13.17 4.74 -10.96
N ALA A 210 -12.21 5.65 -10.70
CA ALA A 210 -11.18 5.99 -11.66
C ALA A 210 -10.28 4.78 -12.02
N LEU A 211 -9.97 3.91 -11.05
CA LEU A 211 -9.27 2.65 -11.27
C LEU A 211 -10.11 1.66 -12.07
N SER A 212 -11.42 1.59 -11.83
CA SER A 212 -12.31 0.72 -12.61
C SER A 212 -12.32 1.11 -14.08
N ASP A 213 -12.35 2.40 -14.38
CA ASP A 213 -12.32 2.89 -15.77
C ASP A 213 -10.94 2.67 -16.40
N LEU A 214 -9.86 2.90 -15.65
CA LEU A 214 -8.50 2.60 -16.09
C LEU A 214 -8.34 1.11 -16.43
N ARG A 215 -8.86 0.19 -15.59
CA ARG A 215 -8.79 -1.26 -15.86
C ARG A 215 -9.49 -1.64 -17.16
N LYS A 216 -10.68 -1.08 -17.41
CA LYS A 216 -11.41 -1.32 -18.68
C LYS A 216 -10.59 -0.83 -19.88
N ALA A 217 -9.98 0.34 -19.78
CA ALA A 217 -9.14 0.90 -20.84
C ALA A 217 -7.88 0.05 -21.09
N LEU A 218 -7.18 -0.35 -20.03
CA LEU A 218 -6.00 -1.22 -20.12
C LEU A 218 -6.33 -2.58 -20.77
N VAL A 219 -7.41 -3.23 -20.34
CA VAL A 219 -7.83 -4.53 -20.90
C VAL A 219 -8.22 -4.40 -22.37
N ARG A 220 -8.97 -3.34 -22.73
CA ARG A 220 -9.32 -3.04 -24.14
C ARG A 220 -8.07 -2.88 -25.00
N ASP A 221 -7.02 -2.29 -24.45
CA ASP A 221 -5.76 -2.04 -25.15
C ASP A 221 -4.76 -3.21 -25.00
N ASN A 222 -5.26 -4.43 -24.74
CA ASN A 222 -4.52 -5.70 -24.61
C ASN A 222 -3.54 -5.81 -23.43
N LEU A 223 -3.66 -4.94 -22.42
CA LEU A 223 -2.89 -5.02 -21.18
C LEU A 223 -3.67 -5.77 -20.09
N THR A 224 -3.98 -7.04 -20.37
CA THR A 224 -4.85 -7.90 -19.55
C THR A 224 -4.28 -8.25 -18.18
N GLN A 225 -2.97 -8.09 -17.97
CA GLN A 225 -2.34 -8.28 -16.66
C GLN A 225 -2.87 -7.30 -15.60
N PHE A 226 -3.47 -6.18 -16.00
CA PHE A 226 -4.02 -5.17 -15.09
C PHE A 226 -5.53 -5.34 -14.78
N HIS A 227 -6.16 -6.45 -15.16
CA HIS A 227 -7.61 -6.66 -14.95
C HIS A 227 -8.07 -6.58 -13.47
N ASP A 228 -7.19 -6.86 -12.50
CA ASP A 228 -7.44 -6.66 -11.06
C ASP A 228 -6.48 -5.64 -10.42
N LEU A 229 -6.03 -4.65 -11.22
CA LEU A 229 -5.17 -3.57 -10.74
C LEU A 229 -5.81 -2.82 -9.56
N LYS A 230 -5.10 -2.78 -8.44
CA LYS A 230 -5.45 -2.02 -7.24
C LYS A 230 -4.37 -1.01 -6.93
N PHE A 231 -4.77 0.19 -6.52
CA PHE A 231 -3.82 1.26 -6.21
C PHE A 231 -2.78 0.83 -5.17
N HIS A 232 -3.19 0.10 -4.13
CA HIS A 232 -2.31 -0.34 -3.06
C HIS A 232 -1.23 -1.35 -3.50
N GLN A 233 -1.32 -1.91 -4.72
CA GLN A 233 -0.22 -2.64 -5.32
C GLN A 233 1.00 -1.76 -5.58
N SER A 234 0.83 -0.44 -5.77
CA SER A 234 1.96 0.48 -5.91
C SER A 234 2.84 0.52 -4.66
N ARG A 235 2.22 0.62 -3.49
CA ARG A 235 2.88 0.53 -2.19
C ARG A 235 3.50 -0.85 -1.95
N ALA A 236 2.78 -1.92 -2.28
CA ALA A 236 3.32 -3.29 -2.21
C ALA A 236 4.58 -3.46 -3.08
N THR A 237 4.57 -2.86 -4.27
CA THR A 237 5.71 -2.88 -5.20
C THR A 237 6.89 -2.11 -4.61
N CYS A 238 6.67 -0.89 -4.11
CA CYS A 238 7.68 -0.08 -3.43
C CYS A 238 8.34 -0.85 -2.28
N GLY A 239 7.54 -1.38 -1.36
CA GLY A 239 8.04 -2.13 -0.21
C GLY A 239 8.80 -3.40 -0.57
N THR A 240 8.38 -4.08 -1.64
CA THR A 240 9.04 -5.30 -2.13
C THR A 240 10.41 -4.97 -2.72
N GLU A 241 10.52 -3.90 -3.51
CA GLU A 241 11.80 -3.50 -4.09
C GLU A 241 12.76 -2.94 -3.03
N LEU A 242 12.28 -2.15 -2.06
CA LEU A 242 13.09 -1.73 -0.91
C LEU A 242 13.60 -2.95 -0.12
N ALA A 243 12.72 -3.90 0.19
CA ALA A 243 13.12 -5.12 0.89
C ALA A 243 14.17 -5.90 0.09
N ARG A 244 14.02 -6.03 -1.23
CA ARG A 244 14.98 -6.70 -2.11
C ARG A 244 16.36 -6.06 -2.02
N LEU A 245 16.42 -4.72 -2.07
CA LEU A 245 17.68 -3.97 -1.99
C LEU A 245 18.35 -4.15 -0.63
N TYR A 246 17.64 -3.94 0.48
CA TYR A 246 18.23 -4.07 1.81
C TYR A 246 18.60 -5.52 2.18
N MET A 247 17.86 -6.52 1.67
CA MET A 247 18.20 -7.94 1.86
C MET A 247 19.54 -8.32 1.20
N SER A 248 20.05 -7.53 0.24
CA SER A 248 21.40 -7.76 -0.29
C SER A 248 22.51 -7.46 0.73
N VAL A 249 22.19 -6.68 1.76
CA VAL A 249 23.09 -6.37 2.89
C VAL A 249 22.79 -7.29 4.07
N SER A 250 21.54 -7.30 4.57
CA SER A 250 21.09 -8.16 5.66
C SER A 250 19.56 -8.19 5.76
N ASP A 251 18.99 -9.33 6.14
CA ASP A 251 17.54 -9.46 6.38
C ASP A 251 17.06 -8.57 7.55
N ALA A 252 17.88 -8.41 8.59
CA ALA A 252 17.52 -7.58 9.75
C ALA A 252 17.41 -6.10 9.35
N ASN A 253 18.37 -5.62 8.57
CA ASN A 253 18.37 -4.26 8.03
C ASN A 253 17.15 -4.03 7.11
N ALA A 254 16.77 -5.03 6.31
CA ALA A 254 15.58 -4.92 5.47
C ALA A 254 14.30 -4.69 6.28
N ILE A 255 14.15 -5.35 7.43
CA ILE A 255 12.96 -5.16 8.27
C ILE A 255 12.94 -3.76 8.87
N GLU A 256 14.05 -3.30 9.42
CA GLU A 256 14.14 -1.97 10.05
C GLU A 256 13.88 -0.86 9.02
N HIS A 257 14.65 -0.82 7.93
CA HIS A 257 14.55 0.25 6.95
C HIS A 257 13.21 0.24 6.21
N VAL A 258 12.67 -0.92 5.83
CA VAL A 258 11.36 -0.97 5.14
C VAL A 258 10.23 -0.62 6.09
N ARG A 259 10.30 -1.02 7.37
CA ARG A 259 9.31 -0.64 8.39
C ARG A 259 9.26 0.87 8.53
N ASP A 260 10.42 1.51 8.64
CA ASP A 260 10.54 2.94 8.86
C ASP A 260 10.20 3.75 7.60
N TRP A 261 10.57 3.26 6.41
CA TRP A 261 10.18 3.86 5.13
C TRP A 261 8.67 3.85 4.94
N LEU A 262 8.03 2.71 5.22
CA LEU A 262 6.60 2.53 5.00
C LEU A 262 5.74 2.96 6.21
N MET A 263 6.35 3.44 7.29
CA MET A 263 5.64 3.82 8.53
C MET A 263 4.75 2.68 9.06
N HIS A 264 5.33 1.48 9.17
CA HIS A 264 4.66 0.33 9.77
C HIS A 264 4.78 0.35 11.29
N LYS A 265 3.63 0.35 11.98
CA LYS A 265 3.59 0.26 13.45
C LYS A 265 4.19 -1.06 13.98
N ASN A 266 4.00 -2.16 13.26
CA ASN A 266 4.43 -3.50 13.67
C ASN A 266 5.39 -4.10 12.65
N ALA A 267 6.54 -4.63 13.13
CA ALA A 267 7.53 -5.31 12.29
C ALA A 267 6.97 -6.54 11.56
N SER A 268 5.97 -7.22 12.13
CA SER A 268 5.27 -8.35 11.50
C SER A 268 4.61 -8.01 10.17
N THR A 269 4.24 -6.74 9.94
CA THR A 269 3.75 -6.27 8.64
C THR A 269 4.87 -6.25 7.61
N THR A 270 6.06 -5.76 8.00
CA THR A 270 7.25 -5.70 7.14
C THR A 270 7.83 -7.07 6.83
N TRP A 271 7.79 -7.99 7.79
CA TRP A 271 8.21 -9.39 7.59
C TRP A 271 7.53 -10.08 6.40
N LYS A 272 6.31 -9.65 6.02
CA LYS A 272 5.61 -10.19 4.85
C LYS A 272 6.41 -9.99 3.55
N TYR A 273 7.13 -8.87 3.41
CA TYR A 273 7.94 -8.58 2.23
C TYR A 273 9.17 -9.49 2.14
N VAL A 274 9.91 -9.62 3.24
CA VAL A 274 11.09 -10.52 3.34
C VAL A 274 10.66 -11.97 3.09
N LYS A 275 9.57 -12.41 3.73
CA LYS A 275 9.01 -13.75 3.51
C LYS A 275 8.61 -13.96 2.04
N PHE A 276 7.91 -12.99 1.44
CA PHE A 276 7.51 -13.03 0.04
C PHE A 276 8.72 -13.24 -0.89
N LEU A 277 9.80 -12.47 -0.70
CA LEU A 277 11.01 -12.57 -1.52
C LEU A 277 11.73 -13.91 -1.34
N LYS A 278 11.91 -14.38 -0.09
CA LYS A 278 12.56 -15.67 0.20
C LYS A 278 11.77 -16.85 -0.35
N THR A 279 10.45 -16.87 -0.12
CA THR A 279 9.57 -17.93 -0.62
C THR A 279 9.53 -17.92 -2.15
N SER A 280 9.43 -16.75 -2.78
CA SER A 280 9.40 -16.65 -4.25
C SER A 280 10.71 -17.08 -4.90
N LYS A 281 11.87 -16.73 -4.31
CA LYS A 281 13.18 -17.18 -4.80
C LYS A 281 13.32 -18.71 -4.69
N THR A 282 12.94 -19.26 -3.55
CA THR A 282 12.99 -20.70 -3.28
C THR A 282 12.06 -21.46 -4.22
N ALA A 283 10.80 -21.02 -4.33
CA ALA A 283 9.80 -21.63 -5.20
C ALA A 283 10.25 -21.61 -6.66
N ARG A 284 10.83 -20.51 -7.16
CA ARG A 284 11.34 -20.46 -8.55
C ARG A 284 12.44 -21.48 -8.80
N LYS A 285 13.39 -21.64 -7.85
CA LYS A 285 14.46 -22.63 -7.95
C LYS A 285 13.90 -24.06 -7.95
N VAL A 286 13.03 -24.37 -6.99
CA VAL A 286 12.41 -25.70 -6.85
C VAL A 286 11.52 -26.02 -8.05
N ASN A 287 10.71 -25.08 -8.51
CA ASN A 287 9.84 -25.29 -9.67
C ASN A 287 10.66 -25.52 -10.94
N LYS A 288 11.76 -24.78 -11.16
CA LYS A 288 12.66 -25.04 -12.30
C LYS A 288 13.21 -26.46 -12.24
N GLU A 289 13.67 -26.90 -11.08
CA GLU A 289 14.19 -28.26 -10.90
C GLU A 289 13.10 -29.31 -11.10
N PHE A 290 11.92 -29.10 -10.52
CA PHE A 290 10.76 -29.97 -10.68
C PHE A 290 10.36 -30.08 -12.15
N THR A 291 10.23 -28.97 -12.87
CA THR A 291 9.94 -28.94 -14.31
C THR A 291 11.00 -29.74 -15.09
N ASN A 292 12.28 -29.49 -14.85
CA ASN A 292 13.38 -30.16 -15.56
C ASN A 292 13.43 -31.67 -15.29
N GLN A 293 13.24 -32.10 -14.04
CA GLN A 293 13.31 -33.51 -13.66
C GLN A 293 12.03 -34.27 -14.00
N PHE A 294 10.87 -33.65 -13.81
CA PHE A 294 9.58 -34.34 -13.84
C PHE A 294 8.93 -34.35 -15.22
N LEU A 295 9.02 -33.26 -16.00
CA LEU A 295 8.41 -33.24 -17.33
C LEU A 295 9.17 -34.12 -18.34
N GLY A 296 10.46 -34.37 -18.10
CA GLY A 296 11.29 -35.19 -18.98
C GLY A 296 11.45 -34.59 -20.39
N PRO A 297 12.19 -35.28 -21.28
CA PRO A 297 12.49 -34.77 -22.63
C PRO A 297 11.31 -34.84 -23.61
N ASN A 298 10.23 -35.58 -23.27
CA ASN A 298 9.10 -35.81 -24.18
C ASN A 298 8.01 -34.71 -24.12
N PHE A 299 8.22 -33.67 -23.32
CA PHE A 299 7.24 -32.60 -23.11
C PHE A 299 7.60 -31.29 -23.80
N PHE A 300 8.82 -31.17 -24.34
CA PHE A 300 9.34 -29.99 -25.03
C PHE A 300 9.68 -30.31 -26.48
#